data_AF-A0A6G9SMD2-F1
#
_entry.id   AF-A0A6G9SMD2-F1
#
_cell.length_a   1.000
_cell.length_b   1.000
_cell.length_c   1.000
_cell.angle_alpha   90.00
_cell.angle_beta   90.00
_cell.angle_gamma   90.00
#
_symmetry.space_group_name_H-M   'P 1'
#
loop_
_entity.id
_entity.type
_entity.pdbx_description
1 polymer ?
#
loop_
_entity_poly.entity_id
_entity_poly.type
_entity_poly.pdbx_seq_one_letter_code
_entity_poly.pdbx_strand_id
1 'polypeptide(L)'
;MNYQKLDAALATALNDVSDPETPSLTVFIHTKPILDSDATAVLENLNVAGVIPGKDTFTATLSANAIAQLSEQPWVQYLKLSQKLHLVNTRLNFRKLGV
;
A
#
# COMPACT_ATOMS: atom_id res chain seq x y z
N MET A 1 -5.02 -9.69 -13.60
CA MET A 1 -4.05 -8.85 -12.85
C MET A 1 -3.49 -7.75 -13.74
N ASN A 2 -3.60 -6.49 -13.33
CA ASN A 2 -3.16 -5.33 -14.13
C ASN A 2 -1.83 -4.77 -13.60
N TYR A 3 -0.72 -5.22 -14.19
CA TYR A 3 0.64 -4.77 -13.82
C TYR A 3 0.93 -3.30 -14.14
N GLN A 4 0.16 -2.64 -15.00
CA GLN A 4 0.36 -1.22 -15.30
C GLN A 4 0.02 -0.32 -14.09
N LYS A 5 -0.81 -0.83 -13.17
CA LYS A 5 -1.20 -0.12 -11.94
C LYS A 5 -0.32 -0.48 -10.74
N LEU A 6 0.58 -1.46 -10.88
CA LEU A 6 1.48 -1.89 -9.81
C LEU A 6 2.81 -1.15 -9.95
N ASP A 7 3.38 -0.76 -8.82
CA ASP A 7 4.77 -0.32 -8.79
C ASP A 7 5.73 -1.48 -9.03
N ALA A 8 6.90 -1.19 -9.59
CA ALA A 8 7.93 -2.19 -9.85
C ALA A 8 8.33 -2.92 -8.56
N ALA A 9 8.44 -2.19 -7.46
CA ALA A 9 8.72 -2.78 -6.14
C ALA A 9 7.61 -3.76 -5.69
N LEU A 10 6.35 -3.45 -5.98
CA LEU A 10 5.23 -4.32 -5.65
C LEU A 10 5.20 -5.55 -6.55
N ALA A 11 5.42 -5.37 -7.85
CA ALA A 11 5.51 -6.47 -8.81
C ALA A 11 6.64 -7.45 -8.47
N THR A 12 7.79 -6.96 -8.03
CA THR A 12 8.89 -7.81 -7.55
C THR A 12 8.51 -8.52 -6.26
N ALA A 13 7.97 -7.80 -5.27
CA ALA A 13 7.57 -8.39 -3.99
C ALA A 13 6.50 -9.49 -4.16
N LEU A 14 5.61 -9.34 -5.15
CA LEU A 14 4.62 -10.36 -5.50
C LEU A 14 5.23 -11.66 -6.03
N ASN A 15 6.37 -11.60 -6.74
CA ASN A 15 7.07 -12.79 -7.22
C ASN A 15 7.77 -13.55 -6.08
N ASP A 16 8.15 -12.85 -5.02
CA ASP A 16 8.82 -13.44 -3.85
C ASP A 16 7.83 -14.01 -2.81
N VAL A 17 6.52 -13.82 -2.99
CA VAL A 17 5.50 -14.35 -2.08
C VAL A 17 5.29 -15.84 -2.33
N SER A 18 5.64 -16.66 -1.33
CA SER A 18 5.45 -18.12 -1.37
C SER A 18 3.99 -18.56 -1.25
N ASP A 19 3.15 -17.79 -0.53
CA ASP A 19 1.73 -18.08 -0.34
C ASP A 19 0.86 -16.90 -0.78
N PRO A 20 0.14 -17.02 -1.92
CA PRO A 20 -0.64 -15.92 -2.48
C PRO A 20 -1.89 -15.56 -1.66
N GLU A 21 -2.31 -16.41 -0.72
CA GLU A 21 -3.48 -16.18 0.14
C GLU A 21 -3.12 -15.46 1.44
N THR A 22 -1.86 -15.61 1.90
CA THR A 22 -1.42 -14.99 3.16
C THR A 22 -1.21 -13.47 2.98
N PRO A 23 -1.90 -12.61 3.78
CA PRO A 23 -1.68 -11.18 3.74
C PRO A 23 -0.33 -10.81 4.34
N SER A 24 0.64 -10.54 3.48
CA SER A 24 2.05 -10.27 3.84
C SER A 24 2.59 -8.97 3.26
N LEU A 25 1.93 -8.40 2.26
CA LEU A 25 2.39 -7.22 1.56
C LEU A 25 1.63 -5.98 2.03
N THR A 26 2.31 -5.10 2.76
CA THR A 26 1.75 -3.78 3.07
C THR A 26 1.84 -2.91 1.81
N VAL A 27 0.70 -2.41 1.34
CA VAL A 27 0.60 -1.60 0.12
C VAL A 27 -0.16 -0.30 0.35
N PHE A 28 0.23 0.73 -0.39
CA PHE A 28 -0.54 1.95 -0.56
C PHE A 28 -1.48 1.81 -1.76
N ILE A 29 -2.76 2.02 -1.53
CA ILE A 29 -3.83 1.90 -2.51
C ILE A 29 -4.26 3.32 -2.87
N HIS A 30 -3.93 3.76 -4.09
CA HIS A 30 -4.42 5.02 -4.65
C HIS A 30 -5.68 4.75 -5.46
N THR A 31 -6.74 5.42 -5.05
CA THR A 31 -8.08 5.29 -5.60
C THR A 31 -8.55 6.61 -6.17
N LYS A 32 -9.68 6.62 -6.88
CA LYS A 32 -10.35 7.86 -7.24
C LYS A 32 -10.87 8.56 -5.98
N PRO A 33 -10.87 9.91 -5.92
CA PRO A 33 -11.32 10.68 -4.75
C PRO A 33 -12.78 10.40 -4.35
N ILE A 34 -13.58 9.95 -5.30
CA ILE A 34 -14.99 9.61 -5.13
C ILE A 34 -15.07 8.09 -5.28
N LEU A 35 -15.24 7.41 -4.14
CA LEU A 35 -15.47 5.98 -4.05
C LEU A 35 -16.97 5.73 -3.88
N ASP A 36 -17.51 4.82 -4.69
CA ASP A 36 -18.87 4.34 -4.52
C ASP A 36 -18.98 3.41 -3.29
N SER A 37 -20.21 3.13 -2.84
CA SER A 37 -20.48 2.21 -1.72
C SER A 37 -19.83 0.84 -1.94
N ASP A 38 -19.84 0.34 -3.17
CA ASP A 38 -19.29 -0.96 -3.52
C ASP A 38 -17.77 -0.97 -3.40
N ALA A 39 -17.10 0.13 -3.78
CA ALA A 39 -15.66 0.26 -3.65
C ALA A 39 -15.23 0.35 -2.17
N THR A 40 -16.04 1.04 -1.36
CA THR A 40 -15.87 1.10 0.09
C THR A 40 -16.00 -0.30 0.71
N ALA A 41 -17.03 -1.06 0.33
CA ALA A 41 -17.23 -2.43 0.81
C ALA A 41 -16.07 -3.36 0.42
N VAL A 42 -15.49 -3.22 -0.77
CA VAL A 42 -14.30 -3.98 -1.18
C VAL A 42 -13.11 -3.65 -0.29
N LEU A 43 -12.85 -2.37 0.00
CA LEU A 43 -11.76 -1.95 0.89
C LEU A 43 -11.96 -2.48 2.31
N GLU A 44 -13.18 -2.41 2.84
CA GLU A 44 -13.53 -2.96 4.17
C GLU A 44 -13.34 -4.48 4.24
N ASN A 45 -13.77 -5.21 3.21
CA ASN A 45 -13.57 -6.67 3.12
C ASN A 45 -12.09 -7.05 3.06
N LEU A 46 -11.26 -6.19 2.48
CA LEU A 46 -9.80 -6.35 2.44
C LEU A 46 -9.11 -5.85 3.72
N ASN A 47 -9.89 -5.56 4.76
CA ASN A 47 -9.42 -5.12 6.06
C ASN A 47 -8.59 -3.82 5.99
N VAL A 48 -8.90 -2.95 5.02
CA VAL A 48 -8.26 -1.65 4.84
C VAL A 48 -8.80 -0.70 5.90
N ALA A 49 -7.93 -0.26 6.81
CA ALA A 49 -8.30 0.67 7.86
C ALA A 49 -8.33 2.13 7.36
N GLY A 50 -9.25 2.94 7.92
CA GLY A 50 -9.29 4.38 7.68
C GLY A 50 -9.86 4.78 6.33
N VAL A 51 -10.86 4.03 5.84
CA VAL A 51 -11.68 4.41 4.68
C VAL A 51 -12.56 5.60 5.08
N ILE A 52 -12.08 6.81 4.79
CA ILE A 52 -12.76 8.07 5.12
C ILE A 52 -13.14 8.75 3.80
N PRO A 53 -14.36 9.30 3.67
CA PRO A 53 -14.76 10.07 2.51
C PRO A 53 -13.79 11.22 2.21
N GLY A 54 -13.39 11.37 0.95
CA GLY A 54 -12.47 12.41 0.50
C GLY A 54 -10.98 12.08 0.64
N LYS A 55 -10.63 10.91 1.20
CA LYS A 55 -9.28 10.36 1.14
C LYS A 55 -9.14 9.51 -0.12
N ASP A 56 -8.06 9.70 -0.86
CA ASP A 56 -7.77 8.95 -2.09
C ASP A 56 -6.75 7.82 -1.89
N THR A 57 -6.00 7.87 -0.78
CA THR A 57 -4.88 6.98 -0.50
C THR A 57 -5.08 6.21 0.79
N PHE A 58 -5.05 4.88 0.70
CA PHE A 58 -5.21 3.97 1.83
C PHE A 58 -4.00 3.09 2.02
N THR A 59 -3.84 2.52 3.21
CA THR A 59 -2.74 1.60 3.52
C THR A 59 -3.34 0.35 4.13
N ALA A 60 -2.98 -0.81 3.59
CA ALA A 60 -3.41 -2.10 4.10
C ALA A 60 -2.38 -3.18 3.85
N THR A 61 -2.42 -4.23 4.67
CA THR A 61 -1.64 -5.45 4.44
C THR A 61 -2.51 -6.45 3.70
N LEU A 62 -2.16 -6.71 2.44
CA LEU A 62 -2.95 -7.52 1.53
C LEU A 62 -2.17 -8.76 1.07
N SER A 63 -2.91 -9.77 0.62
CA SER A 63 -2.37 -10.95 -0.03
C SER A 63 -2.12 -10.68 -1.52
N ALA A 64 -1.33 -11.53 -2.17
CA ALA A 64 -1.08 -11.39 -3.61
C ALA A 64 -2.38 -11.49 -4.43
N ASN A 65 -3.30 -12.37 -4.01
CA ASN A 65 -4.60 -12.52 -4.64
C ASN A 65 -5.48 -11.27 -4.47
N ALA A 66 -5.51 -10.68 -3.26
CA ALA A 66 -6.20 -9.42 -3.01
C ALA A 66 -5.66 -8.26 -3.87
N ILE A 67 -4.33 -8.19 -4.05
CA ILE A 67 -3.70 -7.18 -4.91
C ILE A 67 -4.10 -7.39 -6.38
N ALA A 68 -4.16 -8.65 -6.82
CA ALA A 68 -4.63 -8.97 -8.17
C ALA A 68 -6.08 -8.50 -8.38
N GLN A 69 -6.97 -8.79 -7.43
CA GLN A 69 -8.38 -8.36 -7.47
C GLN A 69 -8.52 -6.83 -7.45
N LEU A 70 -7.76 -6.12 -6.62
CA LEU A 70 -7.76 -4.65 -6.57
C LEU A 70 -7.24 -4.03 -7.87
N SER A 71 -6.19 -4.59 -8.47
CA SER A 71 -5.61 -4.05 -9.70
C SER A 71 -6.62 -4.01 -10.87
N GLU A 72 -7.59 -4.93 -10.86
CA GLU A 72 -8.64 -5.03 -11.88
C GLU A 72 -9.76 -4.00 -11.67
N GLN A 73 -9.89 -3.45 -10.47
CA GLN A 73 -10.94 -2.48 -10.17
C GLN A 73 -10.75 -1.17 -10.94
N PRO A 74 -11.81 -0.61 -11.55
CA PRO A 74 -11.72 0.60 -12.37
C PRO A 74 -11.53 1.89 -11.55
N TRP A 75 -11.80 1.84 -10.25
CA TRP A 75 -11.61 2.94 -9.31
C TRP A 75 -10.21 2.95 -8.68
N VAL A 76 -9.46 1.86 -8.77
CA VAL A 76 -8.04 1.80 -8.38
C VAL A 76 -7.21 2.42 -9.49
N GLN A 77 -6.50 3.50 -9.14
CA GLN A 77 -5.58 4.17 -10.04
C GLN A 77 -4.21 3.50 -9.99
N TYR A 78 -3.69 3.28 -8.78
CA TYR A 78 -2.32 2.80 -8.60
C TYR A 78 -2.12 2.11 -7.26
N LEU A 79 -1.20 1.16 -7.20
CA LEU A 79 -0.86 0.34 -6.04
C LEU A 79 0.67 0.38 -5.84
N LYS A 80 1.12 0.87 -4.68
CA LYS A 80 2.55 0.93 -4.29
C LYS A 80 2.85 -0.02 -3.16
N LEU A 81 4.05 -0.59 -3.15
CA LEU A 81 4.55 -1.27 -1.96
C LEU A 81 4.84 -0.22 -0.87
N SER A 82 4.29 -0.42 0.33
CA SER A 82 4.60 0.43 1.47
C SER A 82 5.97 0.06 2.01
N GLN A 83 6.89 1.02 1.97
CA GLN A 83 8.22 0.83 2.52
C GLN A 83 8.20 1.04 4.04
N LYS A 84 8.88 0.15 4.78
CA LYS A 84 9.07 0.31 6.22
C LYS A 84 10.11 1.41 6.45
N LEU A 85 9.63 2.61 6.75
CA LEU A 85 10.51 3.72 7.10
C LEU A 85 11.08 3.50 8.51
N HIS A 86 12.40 3.47 8.62
CA HIS A 86 13.09 3.49 9.91
C HIS A 86 13.38 4.94 10.28
N LEU A 87 12.81 5.42 11.38
CA LEU A 87 13.08 6.77 11.86
C LEU A 87 14.51 6.83 12.40
N VAL A 88 15.40 7.52 11.68
CA VAL A 88 16.79 7.72 12.09
C VAL A 88 16.84 8.89 13.06
N ASN A 89 16.68 8.62 14.36
CA ASN A 89 16.86 9.61 15.42
C ASN A 89 18.35 9.79 15.75
N THR A 90 19.14 10.31 14.80
CA THR A 90 20.52 10.71 15.08
C THR A 90 20.47 12.02 15.84
N ARG A 91 20.62 11.96 17.17
CA ARG A 91 20.91 13.16 17.96
C ARG A 91 22.26 13.71 17.50
N LEU A 92 22.24 14.74 16.66
CA LEU A 92 23.42 15.50 16.29
C LEU A 92 23.98 16.15 17.57
N ASN A 93 24.95 15.48 18.19
CA ASN A 93 25.62 15.95 19.39
C ASN A 93 26.69 16.95 18.93
N PHE A 94 26.34 18.24 18.82
CA PHE A 94 27.24 19.34 18.41
C PHE A 94 28.30 19.70 19.49
N ARG A 95 28.90 18.71 20.16
CA ARG A 95 29.81 18.95 21.28
C ARG A 95 31.20 18.39 21.04
N LYS A 96 31.90 18.93 20.03
CA LYS A 96 33.37 19.10 20.02
C LYS A 96 33.84 19.66 18.67
N LEU A 97 33.84 20.97 18.55
CA LEU A 97 34.78 21.69 17.69
C LEU A 97 35.27 22.88 18.51
N GLY A 98 36.26 22.62 19.35
CA GLY A 98 37.11 23.61 19.97
C GLY A 98 38.53 23.10 19.80
N VAL A 99 39.25 23.68 18.84
CA VAL A 99 40.71 23.61 18.68
C VAL A 99 41.26 24.85 19.36
#